data_AF-A0A1K0IFF8-F1
#
_entry.id   AF-A0A1K0IFF8-F1
#
_cell.length_a   1.000
_cell.length_b   1.000
_cell.length_c   1.000
_cell.angle_alpha   90.00
_cell.angle_beta   90.00
_cell.angle_gamma   90.00
#
_symmetry.space_group_name_H-M   'P 1'
#
loop_
_entity.id
_entity.type
_entity.pdbx_description
1 polymer ?
#
loop_
_entity_poly.entity_id
_entity_poly.type
_entity_poly.pdbx_seq_one_letter_code
_entity_poly.pdbx_strand_id
1 'polypeptide(L)'
;MVGSIPTNTPEAAERMKINMRLEAGKIAPFTLALLSDAGSQVNGQVFGVRNNEIYLFSQPRPIRTAHNSEGWTVQSCVERAIPMLQGSFFPLHLSRDVFPWDPV
;
A
#
# COMPACT_ATOMS: atom_id res chain seq x y z
N MET A 1 -15.26 -4.29 1.49
CA MET A 1 -16.01 -4.92 2.59
C MET A 1 -15.68 -4.18 3.89
N VAL A 2 -16.49 -3.21 4.27
CA VAL A 2 -16.36 -2.50 5.58
C VAL A 2 -17.24 -3.18 6.64
N GLY A 3 -18.38 -3.75 6.23
CA GLY A 3 -19.35 -4.38 7.14
C GLY A 3 -18.92 -5.69 7.82
N SER A 4 -17.74 -6.24 7.49
CA SER A 4 -17.20 -7.45 8.15
C SER A 4 -16.24 -7.13 9.30
N ILE A 5 -15.98 -5.86 9.58
CA ILE A 5 -15.07 -5.43 10.65
C ILE A 5 -15.83 -5.49 11.99
N PRO A 6 -15.34 -6.22 13.01
CA PRO A 6 -16.00 -6.28 14.31
C PRO A 6 -16.16 -4.89 14.95
N THR A 7 -17.35 -4.56 15.43
CA THR A 7 -17.70 -3.25 16.04
C THR A 7 -18.00 -3.35 17.53
N ASN A 8 -17.46 -4.37 18.20
CA ASN A 8 -17.89 -4.76 19.54
C ASN A 8 -17.30 -3.88 20.67
N THR A 9 -16.46 -2.90 20.33
CA THR A 9 -15.91 -1.91 21.27
C THR A 9 -16.30 -0.49 20.85
N PRO A 10 -16.36 0.48 21.79
CA PRO A 10 -16.64 1.88 21.46
C PRO A 10 -15.70 2.46 20.39
N GLU A 11 -14.41 2.12 20.45
CA GLU A 11 -13.38 2.57 19.50
C GLU A 11 -13.56 1.92 18.13
N ALA A 12 -14.07 0.69 18.08
CA ALA A 12 -14.39 0.02 16.83
C ALA A 12 -15.65 0.63 16.19
N ALA A 13 -16.65 0.99 17.00
CA ALA A 13 -17.84 1.69 16.52
C ALA A 13 -17.51 3.08 15.95
N GLU A 14 -16.62 3.85 16.58
CA GLU A 14 -16.22 5.16 16.05
C GLU A 14 -15.44 5.04 14.73
N ARG A 15 -14.52 4.07 14.65
CA ARG A 15 -13.82 3.76 13.39
C ARG A 15 -14.77 3.31 12.28
N MET A 16 -15.83 2.58 12.63
CA MET A 16 -16.85 2.20 11.66
C MET A 16 -17.54 3.42 11.06
N LYS A 17 -17.89 4.44 11.87
CA LYS A 17 -18.49 5.68 11.35
C LYS A 17 -17.59 6.39 10.33
N ILE A 18 -16.29 6.41 10.58
CA ILE A 18 -15.29 6.99 9.67
C ILE A 18 -15.22 6.16 8.38
N ASN A 19 -15.13 4.83 8.48
CA ASN A 19 -15.06 3.95 7.32
C ASN A 19 -16.32 3.99 6.46
N MET A 20 -17.48 4.27 7.03
CA MET A 20 -18.73 4.42 6.27
C MET A 20 -18.72 5.63 5.34
N ARG A 21 -17.81 6.60 5.52
CA ARG A 21 -17.57 7.71 4.57
C ARG A 21 -16.88 7.26 3.28
N LEU A 22 -16.27 6.06 3.28
CA LEU A 22 -15.55 5.49 2.14
C LEU A 22 -16.53 4.86 1.14
N GLU A 23 -17.36 5.70 0.53
CA GLU A 23 -18.37 5.28 -0.44
C GLU A 23 -17.74 4.93 -1.79
N ALA A 24 -18.28 3.92 -2.46
CA ALA A 24 -17.79 3.47 -3.77
C ALA A 24 -17.77 4.59 -4.82
N GLY A 25 -18.73 5.52 -4.75
CA GLY A 25 -18.84 6.66 -5.67
C GLY A 25 -17.66 7.64 -5.59
N LYS A 26 -16.88 7.63 -4.51
CA LYS A 26 -15.74 8.54 -4.33
C LYS A 26 -14.56 8.22 -5.25
N ILE A 27 -14.47 6.98 -5.73
CA ILE A 27 -13.37 6.54 -6.61
C ILE A 27 -13.66 6.92 -8.08
N ALA A 28 -14.94 7.00 -8.46
CA ALA A 28 -15.37 7.14 -9.85
C ALA A 28 -14.79 8.37 -10.58
N PRO A 29 -14.74 9.59 -10.00
CA PRO A 29 -14.26 10.77 -10.73
C PRO A 29 -12.80 10.63 -11.20
N PHE A 30 -11.91 10.13 -10.32
CA PHE A 30 -10.51 9.96 -10.69
C PHE A 30 -10.33 8.84 -11.72
N THR A 31 -11.06 7.72 -11.57
CA THR A 31 -11.05 6.65 -12.56
C THR A 31 -11.52 7.15 -13.93
N LEU A 32 -12.59 7.94 -13.99
CA LEU A 32 -13.09 8.51 -15.25
C LEU A 32 -12.09 9.50 -15.86
N ALA A 33 -11.39 10.29 -15.04
CA ALA A 33 -10.32 11.17 -15.53
C ALA A 33 -9.19 10.37 -16.19
N LEU A 34 -8.77 9.24 -15.60
CA LEU A 34 -7.76 8.34 -16.18
C LEU A 34 -8.21 7.69 -17.49
N LEU A 35 -9.52 7.46 -17.66
CA LEU A 35 -10.11 6.87 -18.88
C LEU A 35 -10.36 7.91 -19.99
N SER A 36 -10.22 9.20 -19.70
CA SER A 36 -10.42 10.28 -20.67
C SER A 36 -9.16 10.56 -21.49
N ASP A 37 -9.29 11.28 -22.60
CA ASP A 37 -8.14 11.75 -23.38
C ASP A 37 -7.17 12.60 -22.54
N ALA A 38 -7.67 13.34 -21.56
CA ALA A 38 -6.83 14.13 -20.64
C ALA A 38 -5.97 13.26 -19.70
N GLY A 39 -6.25 11.97 -19.62
CA GLY A 39 -5.46 10.98 -18.88
C GLY A 39 -4.34 10.33 -19.69
N SER A 40 -4.20 10.64 -20.99
CA SER A 40 -3.36 9.88 -21.92
C SER A 40 -1.87 9.80 -21.53
N GLN A 41 -1.36 10.79 -20.79
CA GLN A 41 0.03 10.78 -20.29
C GLN A 41 0.27 9.82 -19.12
N VAL A 42 -0.79 9.33 -18.46
CA VAL A 42 -0.67 8.49 -17.27
C VAL A 42 -0.49 7.03 -17.70
N ASN A 43 0.72 6.50 -17.54
CA ASN A 43 1.02 5.11 -17.88
C ASN A 43 1.90 4.43 -16.83
N GLY A 44 1.62 3.15 -16.56
CA GLY A 44 2.37 2.30 -15.65
C GLY A 44 2.36 2.78 -14.19
N GLN A 45 1.47 3.69 -13.80
CA GLN A 45 1.40 4.22 -12.44
C GLN A 45 0.36 3.46 -11.60
N VAL A 46 0.57 3.46 -10.28
CA VAL A 46 -0.36 2.88 -9.31
C VAL A 46 -0.89 4.00 -8.43
N PHE A 47 -2.21 4.09 -8.31
CA PHE A 47 -2.86 5.07 -7.46
C PHE A 47 -3.78 4.39 -6.44
N GLY A 48 -3.93 5.00 -5.26
CA GLY A 48 -5.00 4.69 -4.33
C GLY A 48 -5.93 5.88 -4.19
N VAL A 49 -7.23 5.62 -4.04
CA VAL A 49 -8.22 6.66 -3.76
C VAL A 49 -8.93 6.30 -2.46
N ARG A 50 -8.97 7.24 -1.53
CA ARG A 50 -9.61 7.08 -0.21
C ARG A 50 -10.41 8.33 0.11
N ASN A 51 -11.73 8.23 0.07
CA ASN A 51 -12.63 9.39 0.15
C ASN A 51 -12.24 10.48 -0.86
N ASN A 52 -11.86 11.68 -0.42
CA ASN A 52 -11.46 12.78 -1.31
C ASN A 52 -9.94 12.85 -1.51
N GLU A 53 -9.20 11.81 -1.13
CA GLU A 53 -7.75 11.73 -1.23
C GLU A 53 -7.30 10.84 -2.38
N ILE A 54 -6.26 11.27 -3.10
CA ILE A 54 -5.60 10.50 -4.18
C ILE A 54 -4.13 10.34 -3.82
N TYR A 55 -3.64 9.11 -3.80
CA TYR A 55 -2.26 8.74 -3.53
C TYR A 55 -1.60 8.22 -4.78
N LEU A 56 -0.39 8.69 -5.08
CA LEU A 56 0.50 8.06 -6.05
C LEU A 56 1.43 7.09 -5.31
N PHE A 57 1.37 5.80 -5.68
CA PHE A 57 2.27 4.79 -5.14
C PHE A 57 3.55 4.73 -5.96
N SER A 58 4.67 4.48 -5.27
CA SER A 58 5.92 4.17 -5.93
C SER A 58 5.87 2.78 -6.58
N GLN A 59 6.65 2.61 -7.64
CA GLN A 59 6.87 1.29 -8.25
C GLN A 59 8.19 0.71 -7.70
N PRO A 60 8.16 -0.48 -7.09
CA PRO A 60 9.39 -1.06 -6.54
C PRO A 60 10.38 -1.36 -7.65
N ARG A 61 11.64 -0.95 -7.44
CA ARG A 61 12.80 -1.31 -8.26
C ARG A 61 13.80 -2.07 -7.38
N PRO A 62 14.71 -2.87 -7.95
CA PRO A 62 15.78 -3.47 -7.14
C PRO A 62 16.58 -2.38 -6.43
N ILE A 63 16.62 -2.43 -5.10
CA ILE A 63 17.36 -1.46 -4.26
C ILE A 63 18.67 -2.01 -3.70
N ARG A 64 18.83 -3.34 -3.68
CA ARG A 64 20.01 -4.03 -3.17
C ARG A 64 20.13 -5.42 -3.78
N THR A 65 21.37 -5.92 -3.86
CA THR A 65 21.68 -7.24 -4.42
C THR A 65 22.59 -8.00 -3.48
N ALA A 66 22.44 -9.32 -3.45
CA ALA A 66 23.41 -10.26 -2.88
C ALA A 66 23.92 -11.16 -3.99
N HIS A 67 25.23 -11.40 -4.03
CA HIS A 67 25.88 -12.21 -5.05
C HIS A 67 26.56 -13.42 -4.41
N ASN A 68 26.46 -14.59 -5.07
CA ASN A 68 27.25 -15.78 -4.75
C ASN A 68 27.65 -16.49 -6.05
N SER A 69 28.96 -16.59 -6.29
CA SER A 69 29.53 -17.19 -7.51
C SER A 69 29.29 -18.70 -7.62
N GLU A 70 29.05 -19.37 -6.49
CA GLU A 70 28.86 -20.82 -6.43
C GLU A 70 27.38 -21.24 -6.49
N GLY A 71 26.47 -20.27 -6.63
CA GLY A 71 25.01 -20.48 -6.55
C GLY A 71 24.48 -20.40 -5.12
N TRP A 72 23.18 -20.65 -4.92
CA TRP A 72 22.53 -20.52 -3.62
C TRP A 72 21.95 -21.86 -3.14
N THR A 73 22.27 -22.23 -1.91
CA THR A 73 21.55 -23.24 -1.12
C THR A 73 20.66 -22.55 -0.07
N VAL A 74 19.67 -23.28 0.47
CA VAL A 74 18.82 -22.78 1.57
C VAL A 74 19.69 -22.27 2.73
N GLN A 75 20.70 -23.04 3.13
CA GLN A 75 21.62 -22.66 4.20
C GLN A 75 22.35 -21.34 3.89
N SER A 76 22.93 -21.21 2.70
CA SER A 76 23.65 -20.00 2.30
C SER A 76 22.73 -18.77 2.18
N CYS A 77 21.45 -18.95 1.85
CA CYS A 77 20.49 -17.86 1.85
C CYS A 77 20.24 -17.34 3.28
N VAL A 78 20.08 -18.25 4.24
CA VAL A 78 19.84 -17.91 5.65
C VAL A 78 21.07 -17.26 6.28
N GLU A 79 22.25 -17.84 6.06
CA GLU A 79 23.49 -17.38 6.70
C GLU A 79 24.11 -16.15 6.04
N ARG A 80 23.84 -15.92 4.75
CA ARG A 80 24.53 -14.87 3.96
C ARG A 80 23.59 -13.91 3.26
N ALA A 81 22.70 -14.41 2.40
CA ALA A 81 21.86 -13.53 1.57
C ALA A 81 20.93 -12.64 2.41
N ILE A 82 20.21 -13.22 3.36
CA ILE A 82 19.26 -12.48 4.21
C ILE A 82 20.00 -11.42 5.05
N PRO A 83 21.07 -11.74 5.81
CA PRO A 83 21.83 -10.74 6.55
C PRO A 83 22.38 -9.62 5.67
N MET A 84 22.85 -9.93 4.46
CA MET A 84 23.33 -8.93 3.50
C MET A 84 22.23 -7.94 3.08
N LEU A 85 20.98 -8.37 3.01
CA LEU A 85 19.85 -7.55 2.56
C LEU A 85 19.08 -6.89 3.71
N GLN A 86 19.19 -7.43 4.93
CA GLN A 86 18.36 -7.07 6.09
C GLN A 86 18.37 -5.57 6.41
N GLY A 87 19.52 -4.89 6.27
CA GLY A 87 19.62 -3.45 6.51
C GLY A 87 18.79 -2.58 5.55
N SER A 88 18.19 -3.17 4.52
CA SER A 88 17.30 -2.50 3.56
C SER A 88 15.86 -2.98 3.64
N PHE A 89 15.52 -3.79 4.64
CA PHE A 89 14.13 -4.22 4.87
C PHE A 89 13.29 -3.06 5.38
N PHE A 90 12.04 -3.02 4.94
CA PHE A 90 11.05 -2.10 5.48
C PHE A 90 10.47 -2.66 6.78
N PRO A 91 10.23 -1.82 7.80
CA PRO A 91 9.50 -2.23 8.99
C PRO A 91 8.05 -2.62 8.65
N LEU A 92 7.43 -3.42 9.51
CA LEU A 92 6.02 -3.77 9.41
C LEU A 92 5.18 -2.58 9.88
N HIS A 93 4.63 -1.83 8.93
CA HIS A 93 3.70 -0.74 9.19
C HIS A 93 2.25 -1.17 8.96
N LEU A 94 1.36 -0.73 9.85
CA LEU A 94 -0.07 -0.73 9.64
C LEU A 94 -0.46 0.45 8.75
N SER A 95 -1.65 0.40 8.14
CA SER A 95 -2.16 1.51 7.33
C SER A 95 -2.22 2.83 8.11
N ARG A 96 -2.45 2.79 9.44
CA ARG A 96 -2.45 3.98 10.30
C ARG A 96 -1.08 4.59 10.52
N ASP A 97 -0.01 3.81 10.35
CA ASP A 97 1.36 4.30 10.50
C ASP A 97 1.77 5.06 9.23
N VAL A 98 1.17 4.72 8.09
CA VAL A 98 1.38 5.39 6.79
C VAL A 98 0.40 6.55 6.58
N PHE A 99 -0.85 6.38 7.00
CA PHE A 99 -1.91 7.39 6.95
C PHE A 99 -2.41 7.70 8.37
N PRO A 100 -1.69 8.52 9.15
CA PRO A 100 -2.01 8.81 10.55
C PRO A 100 -3.23 9.73 10.76
N TRP A 101 -4.00 10.01 9.71
CA TRP A 101 -5.19 10.85 9.75
C TRP A 101 -6.44 10.14 9.23
N ASP A 102 -7.59 10.61 9.70
CA ASP A 102 -8.89 10.15 9.21
C ASP A 102 -9.13 10.61 7.77
N PRO A 103 -9.74 9.78 6.92
CA PRO A 103 -10.10 10.16 5.56
C PRO A 103 -10.92 11.45 5.50
N VAL A 104 -10.49 12.38 4.65
CA VAL A 104 -11.13 13.69 4.42
C VAL A 104 -11.83 13.76 3.08
#